data_AF-A0A947Z420-F1
#
_entry.id   AF-A0A947Z420-F1
#
_cell.length_a   1.000
_cell.length_b   1.000
_cell.length_c   1.000
_cell.angle_alpha   90.00
_cell.angle_beta   90.00
_cell.angle_gamma   90.00
#
_symmetry.space_group_name_H-M   'P 1'
#
loop_
_entity.id
_entity.type
_entity.pdbx_description
1 polymer ?
#
loop_
_entity_poly.entity_id
_entity_poly.type
_entity_poly.pdbx_seq_one_letter_code
_entity_poly.pdbx_strand_id
1 'polypeptide(L)'
;MASSVAFYQDAQAAGMTTHAFMADFGRKALPEGPLKALLTEHRASLVSGAINPDGGYGSGVAFPEDRNMAEAAHWGDFTEAFMTYLRKNKDGGRCAREARDYQSSFPIDNPTAIINPRGLSQDCGRLIAFMFGNAAHGLTDESWDSLFEPQVRARGEDPNPVSLLGSEAIFKPFTPKEALIPIIGEAGFKQLSDLFGMTPLNAIEYAGDIVGIAEHNLWAEIPALELPPSADLVEVYKGNRFVGNSVGEAAIQRAHLVARSAVAAERTGAAAEIIRIRITMPWLRGNYFAGPGGVVDSGYMVTGMYEQWWQMLVAQADGHIFSPQIAGVYPKNGARNLPTQIKQDNFRIYAVMGRNVQPASVNTQTVKMFNEKGKPVAGKPSVGIYDREHTHLIRFEPDTDLIPGHTYTMLISTGVKDKQGRALKKAYVWRFETQALQQAAR
;
A
#
# COMPACT_ATOMS: atom_id res chain seq x y z
N MET A 1 10.75 39.27 0.37
CA MET A 1 10.30 38.16 -0.49
C MET A 1 10.97 36.91 0.03
N ALA A 2 10.25 36.10 0.80
CA ALA A 2 10.79 34.90 1.42
C ALA A 2 10.72 33.76 0.41
N SER A 3 11.89 33.27 -0.02
CA SER A 3 12.03 32.08 -0.85
C SER A 3 11.67 30.87 0.00
N SER A 4 10.59 30.17 -0.36
CA SER A 4 10.20 28.91 0.26
C SER A 4 11.16 27.81 -0.20
N VAL A 5 12.03 27.38 0.71
CA VAL A 5 12.80 26.14 0.54
C VAL A 5 11.81 24.98 0.65
N ALA A 6 11.42 24.43 -0.50
CA ALA A 6 10.69 23.18 -0.56
C ALA A 6 11.67 22.05 -0.22
N PHE A 7 11.53 21.48 0.97
CA PHE A 7 12.10 20.17 1.27
C PHE A 7 11.25 19.14 0.53
N TYR A 8 11.65 18.76 -0.69
CA TYR A 8 11.26 17.45 -1.23
C TYR A 8 12.08 16.41 -0.47
N GLN A 9 11.49 15.83 0.59
CA GLN A 9 11.92 14.50 1.00
C GLN A 9 11.48 13.56 -0.13
N ASP A 10 12.43 12.85 -0.73
CA ASP A 10 12.13 11.75 -1.65
C ASP A 10 11.17 10.80 -0.92
N ALA A 11 9.97 10.62 -1.44
CA ALA A 11 9.04 9.60 -0.98
C ALA A 11 9.66 8.22 -1.28
N GLN A 12 9.71 7.37 -0.27
CA GLN A 12 10.35 6.05 -0.29
C GLN A 12 9.21 5.06 -0.08
N ALA A 13 8.63 4.56 -1.17
CA ALA A 13 7.41 3.75 -1.20
C ALA A 13 7.71 2.26 -0.91
N ALA A 14 6.80 1.31 -1.13
CA ALA A 14 7.22 -0.09 -1.27
C ALA A 14 7.58 -0.39 -2.74
N GLY A 15 8.13 -1.59 -2.99
CA GLY A 15 8.34 -2.04 -4.37
C GLY A 15 7.06 -2.59 -5.01
N MET A 16 7.02 -2.64 -6.34
CA MET A 16 5.88 -3.12 -7.14
C MET A 16 5.41 -4.51 -6.69
N THR A 17 6.33 -5.45 -6.49
CA THR A 17 5.97 -6.81 -6.05
C THR A 17 5.44 -6.81 -4.61
N THR A 18 6.00 -5.97 -3.75
CA THR A 18 5.58 -5.83 -2.35
C THR A 18 4.17 -5.27 -2.24
N HIS A 19 3.83 -4.24 -3.02
CA HIS A 19 2.47 -3.73 -3.14
C HIS A 19 1.49 -4.80 -3.61
N ALA A 20 1.85 -5.51 -4.69
CA ALA A 20 1.06 -6.61 -5.19
C ALA A 20 0.82 -7.69 -4.13
N PHE A 21 1.83 -7.98 -3.31
CA PHE A 21 1.70 -9.01 -2.30
C PHE A 21 0.83 -8.58 -1.12
N MET A 22 0.93 -7.33 -0.66
CA MET A 22 0.05 -6.76 0.35
C MET A 22 -1.40 -6.70 -0.12
N ALA A 23 -1.64 -6.28 -1.38
CA ALA A 23 -2.97 -6.26 -1.99
C ALA A 23 -3.57 -7.68 -2.11
N ASP A 24 -2.78 -8.65 -2.60
CA ASP A 24 -3.22 -10.04 -2.71
C ASP A 24 -3.46 -10.69 -1.34
N PHE A 25 -2.65 -10.36 -0.33
CA PHE A 25 -2.90 -10.79 1.04
C PHE A 25 -4.20 -10.20 1.58
N GLY A 26 -4.45 -8.90 1.35
CA GLY A 26 -5.70 -8.26 1.76
C GLY A 26 -6.93 -8.95 1.17
N ARG A 27 -6.86 -9.37 -0.11
CA ARG A 27 -7.88 -10.23 -0.71
C ARG A 27 -8.01 -11.57 0.03
N LYS A 28 -6.91 -12.26 0.31
CA LYS A 28 -6.93 -13.58 0.99
C LYS A 28 -7.53 -13.51 2.38
N ALA A 29 -7.29 -12.41 3.10
CA ALA A 29 -7.78 -12.17 4.45
C ALA A 29 -9.25 -11.74 4.53
N LEU A 30 -9.90 -11.43 3.40
CA LEU A 30 -11.34 -11.19 3.37
C LEU A 30 -12.14 -12.41 3.84
N PRO A 31 -13.32 -12.20 4.46
CA PRO A 31 -14.27 -13.27 4.68
C PRO A 31 -14.73 -13.87 3.35
N GLU A 32 -15.10 -15.16 3.36
CA GLU A 32 -15.73 -15.79 2.20
C GLU A 32 -17.01 -15.04 1.82
N GLY A 33 -17.15 -14.73 0.53
CA GLY A 33 -18.23 -13.90 0.04
C GLY A 33 -17.97 -13.32 -1.35
N PRO A 34 -18.90 -12.50 -1.87
CA PRO A 34 -18.87 -12.02 -3.23
C PRO A 34 -17.62 -11.20 -3.55
N LEU A 35 -17.18 -10.31 -2.65
CA LEU A 35 -15.98 -9.51 -2.86
C LEU A 35 -14.73 -10.37 -2.99
N LYS A 36 -14.52 -11.32 -2.07
CA LYS A 36 -13.37 -12.22 -2.12
C LYS A 36 -13.39 -13.06 -3.39
N ALA A 37 -14.55 -13.60 -3.77
CA ALA A 37 -14.71 -14.37 -4.99
C ALA A 37 -14.39 -13.54 -6.24
N LEU A 38 -14.90 -12.31 -6.35
CA LEU A 38 -14.62 -11.39 -7.46
C LEU A 38 -13.13 -11.06 -7.57
N LEU A 39 -12.51 -10.68 -6.45
CA LEU A 39 -11.09 -10.35 -6.43
C LEU A 39 -10.20 -11.58 -6.68
N THR A 40 -10.70 -12.79 -6.38
CA THR A 40 -9.98 -14.05 -6.66
C THR A 40 -10.06 -14.43 -8.12
N GLU A 41 -11.22 -14.27 -8.74
CA GLU A 41 -11.41 -14.47 -10.19
C GLU A 41 -10.55 -13.47 -11.00
N HIS A 42 -10.55 -12.20 -10.60
CA HIS A 42 -9.81 -11.13 -11.28
C HIS A 42 -8.49 -10.77 -10.58
N ARG A 43 -7.83 -11.78 -10.00
CA ARG A 43 -6.62 -11.59 -9.19
C ARG A 43 -5.48 -10.92 -9.97
N ALA A 44 -5.33 -11.23 -11.26
CA ALA A 44 -4.31 -10.60 -12.10
C ALA A 44 -4.55 -9.07 -12.24
N SER A 45 -5.80 -8.64 -12.39
CA SER A 45 -6.16 -7.21 -12.41
C SER A 45 -5.94 -6.55 -11.06
N LEU A 46 -6.26 -7.24 -9.95
CA LEU A 46 -5.97 -6.76 -8.60
C LEU A 46 -4.48 -6.44 -8.41
N VAL A 47 -3.62 -7.40 -8.74
CA VAL A 47 -2.16 -7.22 -8.65
C VAL A 47 -1.67 -6.13 -9.60
N SER A 48 -2.23 -6.05 -10.80
CA SER A 48 -1.85 -5.01 -11.77
C SER A 48 -2.25 -3.62 -11.31
N GLY A 49 -3.40 -3.47 -10.64
CA GLY A 49 -3.82 -2.22 -10.02
C GLY A 49 -2.88 -1.79 -8.90
N ALA A 50 -2.40 -2.74 -8.09
CA ALA A 50 -1.46 -2.47 -7.00
C ALA A 50 -0.07 -2.04 -7.49
N ILE A 51 0.25 -2.24 -8.77
CA ILE A 51 1.52 -1.87 -9.40
C ILE A 51 1.37 -0.61 -10.27
N ASN A 52 0.15 -0.27 -10.65
CA ASN A 52 -0.14 0.74 -11.66
C ASN A 52 0.54 2.10 -11.43
N PRO A 53 0.55 2.67 -10.21
CA PRO A 53 1.13 3.99 -9.99
C PRO A 53 2.63 4.06 -10.31
N ASP A 54 3.40 3.02 -9.95
CA ASP A 54 4.87 3.00 -10.03
C ASP A 54 5.41 3.07 -11.46
N GLY A 55 4.69 2.52 -12.43
CA GLY A 55 5.13 2.47 -13.82
C GLY A 55 5.39 3.87 -14.41
N GLY A 56 4.62 4.86 -13.98
CA GLY A 56 4.75 6.23 -14.47
C GLY A 56 5.94 6.99 -13.89
N TYR A 57 6.53 6.55 -12.77
CA TYR A 57 7.81 7.09 -12.31
C TYR A 57 8.95 6.71 -13.24
N GLY A 58 8.98 5.46 -13.71
CA GLY A 58 10.01 5.01 -14.64
C GLY A 58 9.87 5.67 -16.01
N SER A 59 8.66 5.76 -16.58
CA SER A 59 8.49 6.53 -17.83
C SER A 59 8.70 8.03 -17.63
N GLY A 60 8.47 8.54 -16.42
CA GLY A 60 8.74 9.91 -15.98
C GLY A 60 10.17 10.41 -16.21
N VAL A 61 11.14 9.50 -16.26
CA VAL A 61 12.56 9.82 -16.55
C VAL A 61 12.71 10.39 -17.96
N ALA A 62 11.96 9.84 -18.93
CA ALA A 62 11.98 10.29 -20.32
C ALA A 62 10.82 11.24 -20.65
N PHE A 63 9.70 11.14 -19.93
CA PHE A 63 8.47 11.90 -20.14
C PHE A 63 8.00 12.52 -18.83
N PRO A 64 8.51 13.72 -18.45
CA PRO A 64 8.27 14.31 -17.13
C PRO A 64 6.80 14.42 -16.72
N GLU A 65 5.88 14.55 -17.67
CA GLU A 65 4.44 14.56 -17.44
C GLU A 65 3.88 13.24 -16.88
N ASP A 66 4.51 12.10 -17.18
CA ASP A 66 4.11 10.78 -16.70
C ASP A 66 4.31 10.67 -15.18
N ARG A 67 5.28 11.41 -14.63
CA ARG A 67 5.49 11.47 -13.18
C ARG A 67 4.28 12.06 -12.47
N ASN A 68 3.66 13.11 -13.01
CA ASN A 68 2.46 13.69 -12.40
C ASN A 68 1.26 12.74 -12.46
N MET A 69 1.16 11.96 -13.54
CA MET A 69 0.15 10.89 -13.68
C MET A 69 0.38 9.78 -12.65
N ALA A 70 1.63 9.36 -12.43
CA ALA A 70 2.01 8.40 -11.39
C ALA A 70 1.62 8.93 -10.01
N GLU A 71 2.12 10.11 -9.63
CA GLU A 71 1.83 10.77 -8.36
C GLU A 71 0.33 10.83 -8.09
N ALA A 72 -0.48 11.24 -9.07
CA ALA A 72 -1.93 11.29 -8.93
C ALA A 72 -2.55 9.93 -8.56
N ALA A 73 -2.03 8.83 -9.10
CA ALA A 73 -2.56 7.49 -8.85
C ALA A 73 -2.20 6.92 -7.47
N HIS A 74 -1.25 7.50 -6.73
CA HIS A 74 -0.93 7.06 -5.36
C HIS A 74 -1.95 7.56 -4.34
N TRP A 75 -2.67 8.65 -4.64
CA TRP A 75 -3.53 9.32 -3.68
C TRP A 75 -4.99 8.86 -3.77
N GLY A 76 -5.68 8.85 -2.63
CA GLY A 76 -7.05 8.35 -2.56
C GLY A 76 -8.08 9.16 -3.36
N ASP A 77 -7.76 10.36 -3.84
CA ASP A 77 -8.63 11.11 -4.75
C ASP A 77 -8.70 10.47 -6.15
N PHE A 78 -7.63 9.79 -6.61
CA PHE A 78 -7.70 8.92 -7.79
C PHE A 78 -8.65 7.75 -7.55
N THR A 79 -8.59 7.10 -6.38
CA THR A 79 -9.51 6.01 -6.03
C THR A 79 -10.96 6.48 -5.95
N GLU A 80 -11.22 7.68 -5.41
CA GLU A 80 -12.57 8.30 -5.40
C GLU A 80 -13.05 8.64 -6.82
N ALA A 81 -12.17 9.13 -7.69
CA ALA A 81 -12.47 9.38 -9.10
C ALA A 81 -12.82 8.08 -9.82
N PHE A 82 -12.08 7.00 -9.55
CA PHE A 82 -12.32 5.68 -10.11
C PHE A 82 -13.67 5.10 -9.62
N MET A 83 -13.96 5.21 -8.32
CA MET A 83 -15.27 4.83 -7.77
C MET A 83 -16.41 5.61 -8.43
N THR A 84 -16.22 6.91 -8.66
CA THR A 84 -17.19 7.75 -9.38
C THR A 84 -17.38 7.25 -10.81
N TYR A 85 -16.28 6.95 -11.50
CA TYR A 85 -16.28 6.42 -12.86
C TYR A 85 -17.08 5.11 -12.95
N LEU A 86 -16.84 4.14 -12.06
CA LEU A 86 -17.59 2.87 -12.01
C LEU A 86 -19.08 3.04 -11.69
N ARG A 87 -19.41 4.00 -10.82
CA ARG A 87 -20.80 4.23 -10.37
C ARG A 87 -21.63 5.06 -11.33
N LYS A 88 -21.02 5.93 -12.14
CA LYS A 88 -21.74 6.91 -12.96
C LYS A 88 -21.36 6.88 -14.44
N ASN A 89 -20.07 6.88 -14.74
CA ASN A 89 -19.58 7.18 -16.09
C ASN A 89 -19.50 5.92 -16.96
N LYS A 90 -18.88 4.84 -16.46
CA LYS A 90 -18.68 3.60 -17.21
C LYS A 90 -20.03 3.00 -17.61
N ASP A 91 -20.34 3.11 -18.91
CA ASP A 91 -21.58 2.66 -19.54
C ASP A 91 -22.83 3.08 -18.73
N GLY A 92 -22.84 4.33 -18.26
CA GLY A 92 -23.90 4.89 -17.42
C GLY A 92 -24.00 4.23 -16.04
N GLY A 93 -22.89 3.80 -15.43
CA GLY A 93 -22.84 3.16 -14.12
C GLY A 93 -23.11 1.65 -14.14
N ARG A 94 -22.85 0.99 -15.27
CA ARG A 94 -23.11 -0.45 -15.46
C ARG A 94 -22.35 -1.30 -14.45
N CYS A 95 -21.06 -1.07 -14.27
CA CYS A 95 -20.25 -1.92 -13.39
C CYS A 95 -20.72 -1.90 -11.93
N ALA A 96 -21.17 -0.74 -11.42
CA ALA A 96 -21.77 -0.68 -10.10
C ALA A 96 -23.13 -1.39 -10.02
N ARG A 97 -23.97 -1.37 -11.08
CA ARG A 97 -25.20 -2.17 -11.13
C ARG A 97 -24.91 -3.66 -11.10
N GLU A 98 -24.03 -4.12 -11.98
CA GLU A 98 -23.64 -5.53 -12.07
C GLU A 98 -23.04 -6.04 -10.74
N ALA A 99 -22.18 -5.25 -10.08
CA ALA A 99 -21.63 -5.58 -8.77
C ALA A 99 -22.72 -5.72 -7.68
N ARG A 100 -23.78 -4.89 -7.74
CA ARG A 100 -24.94 -4.99 -6.83
C ARG A 100 -25.75 -6.24 -7.07
N ASP A 101 -26.06 -6.51 -8.32
CA ASP A 101 -26.86 -7.67 -8.71
C ASP A 101 -26.11 -8.95 -8.32
N TYR A 102 -24.79 -8.97 -8.55
CA TYR A 102 -23.90 -10.03 -8.09
C TYR A 102 -23.89 -10.19 -6.56
N GLN A 103 -23.74 -9.10 -5.79
CA GLN A 103 -23.82 -9.15 -4.32
C GLN A 103 -25.15 -9.72 -3.82
N SER A 104 -26.26 -9.38 -4.48
CA SER A 104 -27.61 -9.82 -4.09
C SER A 104 -27.92 -11.27 -4.45
N SER A 105 -27.25 -11.80 -5.47
CA SER A 105 -27.46 -13.15 -6.01
C SER A 105 -26.38 -14.15 -5.59
N PHE A 106 -25.39 -13.72 -4.80
CA PHE A 106 -24.27 -14.57 -4.40
C PHE A 106 -24.74 -15.73 -3.49
N PRO A 107 -24.46 -16.99 -3.85
CA PRO A 107 -24.90 -18.14 -3.07
C PRO A 107 -24.11 -18.24 -1.76
N ILE A 108 -24.82 -18.09 -0.63
CA ILE A 108 -24.21 -18.17 0.71
C ILE A 108 -23.90 -19.63 1.09
N ASP A 109 -24.68 -20.60 0.59
CA ASP A 109 -24.62 -22.00 1.01
C ASP A 109 -23.50 -22.83 0.35
N ASN A 110 -22.87 -22.30 -0.71
CA ASN A 110 -21.75 -22.96 -1.37
C ASN A 110 -20.80 -21.91 -2.00
N PRO A 111 -19.94 -21.27 -1.20
CA PRO A 111 -19.07 -20.18 -1.65
C PRO A 111 -18.00 -20.64 -2.67
N THR A 112 -17.79 -21.95 -2.84
CA THR A 112 -16.88 -22.54 -3.83
C THR A 112 -17.58 -22.95 -5.13
N ALA A 113 -18.92 -22.95 -5.19
CA ALA A 113 -19.65 -23.30 -6.39
C ALA A 113 -19.85 -22.10 -7.30
N ILE A 114 -19.13 -22.15 -8.42
CA ILE A 114 -19.22 -21.31 -9.62
C ILE A 114 -18.51 -19.96 -9.47
N ILE A 115 -17.20 -20.01 -9.76
CA ILE A 115 -16.37 -18.86 -10.15
C ILE A 115 -16.76 -18.41 -11.57
N ASN A 116 -18.02 -18.01 -11.72
CA ASN A 116 -18.50 -17.24 -12.84
C ASN A 116 -19.63 -16.38 -12.28
N PRO A 117 -19.32 -15.14 -11.86
CA PRO A 117 -20.29 -14.28 -11.20
C PRO A 117 -21.44 -14.03 -12.18
N ARG A 118 -22.54 -14.78 -12.03
CA ARG A 118 -23.70 -14.64 -12.91
C ARG A 118 -24.17 -13.18 -12.81
N GLY A 119 -24.02 -12.44 -13.91
CA GLY A 119 -24.44 -11.04 -14.00
C GLY A 119 -23.32 -10.00 -13.83
N LEU A 120 -22.09 -10.37 -13.45
CA LEU A 120 -20.94 -9.46 -13.52
C LEU A 120 -20.11 -9.79 -14.76
N SER A 121 -20.01 -8.82 -15.66
CA SER A 121 -19.17 -8.94 -16.84
C SER A 121 -17.70 -8.98 -16.47
N GLN A 122 -16.91 -9.73 -17.24
CA GLN A 122 -15.46 -9.83 -17.05
C GLN A 122 -14.79 -8.44 -17.09
N ASP A 123 -15.22 -7.56 -18.00
CA ASP A 123 -14.68 -6.20 -18.11
C ASP A 123 -14.93 -5.37 -16.83
N CYS A 124 -16.14 -5.44 -16.26
CA CYS A 124 -16.44 -4.76 -15.01
C CYS A 124 -15.72 -5.39 -13.82
N GLY A 125 -15.66 -6.72 -13.74
CA GLY A 125 -14.93 -7.42 -12.68
C GLY A 125 -13.44 -7.08 -12.66
N ARG A 126 -12.80 -7.02 -13.85
CA ARG A 126 -11.41 -6.58 -14.03
C ARG A 126 -11.18 -5.14 -13.59
N LEU A 127 -12.03 -4.21 -14.03
CA LEU A 127 -11.93 -2.79 -13.64
C LEU A 127 -12.12 -2.60 -12.13
N ILE A 128 -13.06 -3.33 -11.52
CA ILE A 128 -13.28 -3.30 -10.08
C ILE A 128 -12.04 -3.84 -9.35
N ALA A 129 -11.53 -5.01 -9.74
CA ALA A 129 -10.35 -5.58 -9.10
C ALA A 129 -9.12 -4.66 -9.26
N PHE A 130 -8.92 -4.08 -10.44
CA PHE A 130 -7.87 -3.10 -10.69
C PHE A 130 -7.99 -1.86 -9.79
N MET A 131 -9.18 -1.29 -9.64
CA MET A 131 -9.42 -0.17 -8.72
C MET A 131 -9.03 -0.54 -7.28
N PHE A 132 -9.42 -1.74 -6.82
CA PHE A 132 -9.08 -2.21 -5.48
C PHE A 132 -7.57 -2.42 -5.32
N GLY A 133 -6.88 -2.86 -6.37
CA GLY A 133 -5.42 -2.93 -6.39
C GLY A 133 -4.79 -1.56 -6.19
N ASN A 134 -5.20 -0.59 -6.99
CA ASN A 134 -4.66 0.77 -6.92
C ASN A 134 -5.03 1.46 -5.59
N ALA A 135 -6.19 1.16 -5.02
CA ALA A 135 -6.54 1.62 -3.68
C ALA A 135 -5.56 1.07 -2.63
N ALA A 136 -5.25 -0.24 -2.71
CA ALA A 136 -4.29 -0.88 -1.82
C ALA A 136 -2.92 -0.23 -1.90
N HIS A 137 -2.43 0.07 -3.11
CA HIS A 137 -1.13 0.71 -3.33
C HIS A 137 -0.90 1.92 -2.41
N GLY A 138 -1.73 2.96 -2.52
CA GLY A 138 -1.56 4.19 -1.74
C GLY A 138 -1.65 3.99 -0.21
N LEU A 139 -2.50 3.08 0.26
CA LEU A 139 -2.54 2.71 1.68
C LEU A 139 -1.25 2.00 2.09
N THR A 140 -0.77 1.10 1.24
CA THR A 140 0.40 0.28 1.53
C THR A 140 1.70 1.08 1.55
N ASP A 141 1.85 2.11 0.71
CA ASP A 141 2.92 3.12 0.85
C ASP A 141 2.92 3.70 2.26
N GLU A 142 1.81 4.32 2.65
CA GLU A 142 1.70 4.98 3.94
C GLU A 142 2.03 4.04 5.10
N SER A 143 1.64 2.76 5.00
CA SER A 143 1.91 1.75 6.02
C SER A 143 3.36 1.24 6.03
N TRP A 144 3.96 0.96 4.86
CA TRP A 144 5.31 0.45 4.72
C TRP A 144 6.32 1.49 5.17
N ASP A 145 6.17 2.70 4.68
CA ASP A 145 7.07 3.82 4.90
C ASP A 145 6.96 4.34 6.34
N SER A 146 5.77 4.16 6.95
CA SER A 146 5.59 4.46 8.36
C SER A 146 6.18 3.37 9.25
N LEU A 147 5.98 2.08 8.96
CA LEU A 147 6.35 1.03 9.92
C LEU A 147 7.56 0.22 9.59
N PHE A 148 7.66 -0.22 8.34
CA PHE A 148 8.59 -1.25 7.96
C PHE A 148 9.95 -0.63 7.64
N GLU A 149 9.97 0.29 6.69
CA GLU A 149 11.21 0.89 6.22
C GLU A 149 12.00 1.65 7.30
N PRO A 150 11.37 2.42 8.20
CA PRO A 150 12.11 3.09 9.27
C PRO A 150 12.79 2.09 10.23
N GLN A 151 12.29 0.86 10.34
CA GLN A 151 12.90 -0.20 11.14
C GLN A 151 14.11 -0.83 10.43
N VAL A 152 14.06 -0.95 9.09
CA VAL A 152 15.23 -1.35 8.27
C VAL A 152 16.34 -0.31 8.41
N ARG A 153 16.00 0.97 8.20
CA ARG A 153 16.97 2.09 8.26
C ARG A 153 17.58 2.26 9.64
N ALA A 154 16.79 2.13 10.72
CA ALA A 154 17.30 2.24 12.09
C ALA A 154 18.35 1.17 12.44
N ARG A 155 18.40 0.07 11.67
CA ARG A 155 19.38 -1.02 11.83
C ARG A 155 20.58 -0.89 10.88
N GLY A 156 20.61 0.15 10.06
CA GLY A 156 21.69 0.39 9.10
C GLY A 156 21.76 -0.65 7.99
N GLU A 157 20.67 -1.37 7.72
CA GLU A 157 20.61 -2.30 6.59
C GLU A 157 20.57 -1.52 5.29
N ASP A 158 21.54 -1.80 4.44
CA ASP A 158 21.74 -1.13 3.16
C ASP A 158 21.90 -2.21 2.08
N PRO A 159 21.14 -2.16 0.97
CA PRO A 159 21.36 -3.06 -0.15
C PRO A 159 22.76 -2.92 -0.77
N ASN A 160 23.45 -1.78 -0.63
CA ASN A 160 24.78 -1.54 -1.21
C ASN A 160 25.81 -1.10 -0.15
N PRO A 161 26.24 -2.00 0.74
CA PRO A 161 27.17 -1.63 1.80
C PRO A 161 28.52 -1.17 1.21
N VAL A 162 28.97 0.02 1.61
CA VAL A 162 30.24 0.64 1.16
C VAL A 162 31.47 -0.19 1.55
N SER A 163 31.38 -1.01 2.60
CA SER A 163 32.44 -1.96 2.97
C SER A 163 31.87 -3.07 3.84
N LEU A 164 32.11 -4.33 3.47
CA LEU A 164 31.98 -5.44 4.40
C LEU A 164 33.41 -5.84 4.80
N LEU A 165 33.75 -5.70 6.09
CA LEU A 165 34.99 -6.22 6.70
C LEU A 165 36.33 -5.62 6.21
N GLY A 166 36.39 -4.33 5.90
CA GLY A 166 37.67 -3.62 5.70
C GLY A 166 38.45 -4.02 4.44
N SER A 167 37.86 -4.82 3.55
CA SER A 167 38.37 -5.08 2.22
C SER A 167 37.61 -4.25 1.20
N GLU A 168 38.32 -3.51 0.35
CA GLU A 168 37.75 -2.98 -0.89
C GLU A 168 37.06 -4.13 -1.65
N ALA A 169 35.74 -4.00 -1.84
CA ALA A 169 34.90 -4.76 -2.77
C ALA A 169 35.36 -6.19 -3.13
N ILE A 170 35.40 -7.12 -2.15
CA ILE A 170 35.64 -8.55 -2.47
C ILE A 170 34.47 -9.15 -3.25
N PHE A 171 33.26 -8.62 -3.06
CA PHE A 171 32.18 -8.85 -4.00
C PHE A 171 32.22 -7.76 -5.05
N LYS A 172 32.66 -8.11 -6.28
CA LYS A 172 32.14 -7.40 -7.45
C LYS A 172 30.62 -7.35 -7.27
N PRO A 173 29.97 -6.17 -7.26
CA PRO A 173 28.52 -6.13 -7.25
C PRO A 173 28.07 -7.04 -8.38
N PHE A 174 27.21 -8.01 -8.06
CA PHE A 174 26.51 -8.77 -9.08
C PHE A 174 25.83 -7.74 -9.95
N THR A 175 26.37 -7.49 -11.14
CA THR A 175 25.74 -6.52 -12.01
C THR A 175 24.56 -7.26 -12.62
N PRO A 176 23.33 -6.73 -12.55
CA PRO A 176 22.19 -7.31 -13.25
C PRO A 176 22.52 -7.56 -14.73
N LYS A 177 23.47 -6.81 -15.29
CA LYS A 177 24.11 -7.04 -16.59
C LYS A 177 24.61 -8.48 -16.79
N GLU A 178 25.39 -9.03 -15.87
CA GLU A 178 26.04 -10.34 -16.01
C GLU A 178 25.05 -11.52 -15.94
N ALA A 179 23.90 -11.35 -15.29
CA ALA A 179 22.88 -12.39 -15.17
C ALA A 179 21.64 -12.21 -16.06
N LEU A 180 21.29 -10.97 -16.41
CA LEU A 180 20.15 -10.68 -17.27
C LEU A 180 20.53 -10.78 -18.74
N ILE A 181 21.73 -10.38 -19.18
CA ILE A 181 22.13 -10.50 -20.60
C ILE A 181 21.97 -11.93 -21.14
N PRO A 182 22.36 -13.01 -20.43
CA PRO A 182 22.11 -14.37 -20.89
C PRO A 182 20.64 -14.73 -21.08
N ILE A 183 19.71 -14.02 -20.41
CA ILE A 183 18.28 -14.34 -20.38
C ILE A 183 17.47 -13.46 -21.33
N ILE A 184 17.77 -12.16 -21.38
CA ILE A 184 17.00 -11.17 -22.15
C ILE A 184 17.80 -10.49 -23.27
N GLY A 185 19.07 -10.84 -23.44
CA GLY A 185 19.96 -10.28 -24.45
C GLY A 185 20.45 -8.86 -24.14
N GLU A 186 21.50 -8.42 -24.84
CA GLU A 186 22.08 -7.08 -24.63
C GLU A 186 21.11 -5.94 -24.98
N ALA A 187 20.27 -6.13 -26.00
CA ALA A 187 19.26 -5.15 -26.39
C ALA A 187 18.14 -5.01 -25.34
N GLY A 188 17.70 -6.13 -24.75
CA GLY A 188 16.73 -6.13 -23.66
C GLY A 188 17.32 -5.51 -22.39
N PHE A 189 18.57 -5.86 -22.05
CA PHE A 189 19.28 -5.25 -20.93
C PHE A 189 19.49 -3.74 -21.13
N LYS A 190 19.87 -3.30 -22.33
CA LYS A 190 20.01 -1.88 -22.66
C LYS A 190 18.67 -1.14 -22.56
N GLN A 191 17.57 -1.74 -23.04
CA GLN A 191 16.23 -1.18 -22.85
C GLN A 191 15.88 -1.05 -21.37
N LEU A 192 16.12 -2.06 -20.54
CA LEU A 192 15.90 -1.95 -19.10
C LEU A 192 16.79 -0.86 -18.48
N SER A 193 18.09 -0.86 -18.78
CA SER A 193 19.04 0.13 -18.24
C SER A 193 18.72 1.56 -18.65
N ASP A 194 18.23 1.77 -19.87
CA ASP A 194 17.83 3.08 -20.38
C ASP A 194 16.45 3.50 -19.82
N LEU A 195 15.53 2.55 -19.64
CA LEU A 195 14.18 2.78 -19.11
C LEU A 195 14.16 3.03 -17.61
N PHE A 196 15.02 2.33 -16.87
CA PHE A 196 15.19 2.48 -15.43
C PHE A 196 16.29 3.48 -15.07
N GLY A 197 16.83 4.25 -16.03
CA GLY A 197 17.92 5.23 -15.88
C GLY A 197 18.46 5.42 -14.45
N MET A 198 19.17 4.41 -13.93
CA MET A 198 19.56 4.30 -12.51
C MET A 198 18.58 4.91 -11.47
N THR A 199 17.26 4.74 -11.61
CA THR A 199 16.39 4.68 -10.43
C THR A 199 16.90 3.49 -9.64
N PRO A 200 17.24 3.66 -8.37
CA PRO A 200 18.23 2.79 -7.79
C PRO A 200 17.66 1.37 -7.71
N LEU A 201 18.30 0.41 -8.39
CA LEU A 201 18.30 -1.02 -8.04
C LEU A 201 18.89 -1.26 -6.62
N ASN A 202 18.85 -0.21 -5.78
CA ASN A 202 19.62 0.11 -4.59
C ASN A 202 18.69 0.57 -3.46
N ALA A 203 17.39 0.36 -3.59
CA ALA A 203 16.37 0.82 -2.68
C ALA A 203 15.87 -0.36 -1.81
N ILE A 204 15.45 -0.06 -0.57
CA ILE A 204 14.90 -1.04 0.40
C ILE A 204 13.68 -1.77 -0.21
N GLU A 205 12.96 -1.05 -1.04
CA GLU A 205 11.82 -1.42 -1.87
C GLU A 205 12.12 -2.60 -2.79
N TYR A 206 13.17 -2.47 -3.60
CA TYR A 206 13.63 -3.54 -4.49
C TYR A 206 14.08 -4.77 -3.71
N ALA A 207 14.76 -4.59 -2.57
CA ALA A 207 15.12 -5.72 -1.72
C ALA A 207 13.90 -6.46 -1.17
N GLY A 208 12.86 -5.74 -0.77
CA GLY A 208 11.55 -6.29 -0.41
C GLY A 208 10.93 -7.11 -1.54
N ASP A 209 10.94 -6.57 -2.76
CA ASP A 209 10.40 -7.26 -3.94
C ASP A 209 11.10 -8.58 -4.21
N ILE A 210 12.43 -8.61 -4.16
CA ILE A 210 13.20 -9.84 -4.37
C ILE A 210 12.89 -10.88 -3.29
N VAL A 211 12.70 -10.48 -2.02
CA VAL A 211 12.24 -11.40 -0.95
C VAL A 211 10.85 -11.95 -1.28
N GLY A 212 9.92 -11.08 -1.68
CA GLY A 212 8.57 -11.48 -2.10
C GLY A 212 8.56 -12.47 -3.27
N ILE A 213 9.41 -12.24 -4.27
CA ILE A 213 9.53 -13.12 -5.45
C ILE A 213 10.17 -14.45 -5.06
N ALA A 214 11.37 -14.42 -4.47
CA ALA A 214 12.22 -15.60 -4.31
C ALA A 214 11.78 -16.51 -3.16
N GLU A 215 11.14 -15.97 -2.12
CA GLU A 215 10.80 -16.74 -0.91
C GLU A 215 9.29 -16.91 -0.70
N HIS A 216 8.45 -16.10 -1.36
CA HIS A 216 7.00 -16.11 -1.15
C HIS A 216 6.15 -16.38 -2.41
N ASN A 217 6.78 -16.58 -3.58
CA ASN A 217 6.18 -17.19 -4.77
C ASN A 217 4.87 -16.56 -5.29
N LEU A 218 4.63 -15.25 -5.06
CA LEU A 218 3.41 -14.57 -5.54
C LEU A 218 3.17 -14.80 -7.05
N TRP A 219 4.23 -14.73 -7.83
CA TRP A 219 4.22 -14.82 -9.30
C TRP A 219 4.07 -16.23 -9.87
N ALA A 220 4.03 -17.27 -9.02
CA ALA A 220 3.83 -18.64 -9.48
C ALA A 220 2.46 -18.85 -10.13
N GLU A 221 1.45 -18.09 -9.68
CA GLU A 221 0.05 -18.20 -10.11
C GLU A 221 -0.43 -17.00 -10.93
N ILE A 222 0.42 -15.99 -11.16
CA ILE A 222 0.12 -14.79 -11.94
C ILE A 222 1.20 -14.67 -13.04
N PRO A 223 0.98 -15.27 -14.22
CA PRO A 223 2.03 -15.32 -15.24
C PRO A 223 2.31 -13.94 -15.85
N ALA A 224 1.31 -13.06 -15.93
CA ALA A 224 1.41 -11.73 -16.52
C ALA A 224 0.44 -10.73 -15.88
N LEU A 225 0.74 -9.43 -16.01
CA LEU A 225 -0.12 -8.33 -15.59
C LEU A 225 -1.31 -8.17 -16.55
N GLU A 226 -2.51 -8.07 -15.98
CA GLU A 226 -3.78 -7.82 -16.67
C GLU A 226 -4.22 -6.37 -16.43
N LEU A 227 -3.97 -5.52 -17.43
CA LEU A 227 -4.19 -4.08 -17.36
C LEU A 227 -5.50 -3.70 -18.07
N PRO A 228 -6.25 -2.70 -17.55
CA PRO A 228 -7.49 -2.26 -18.17
C PRO A 228 -7.22 -1.47 -19.45
N PRO A 229 -8.25 -1.26 -20.31
CA PRO A 229 -8.14 -0.36 -21.44
C PRO A 229 -7.68 1.04 -21.03
N SER A 230 -6.69 1.61 -21.74
CA SER A 230 -6.15 2.93 -21.41
C SER A 230 -7.22 4.03 -21.47
N ALA A 231 -8.19 3.91 -22.37
CA ALA A 231 -9.32 4.83 -22.46
C ALA A 231 -10.14 4.92 -21.17
N ASP A 232 -10.35 3.80 -20.47
CA ASP A 232 -11.07 3.79 -19.19
C ASP A 232 -10.27 4.57 -18.13
N LEU A 233 -8.94 4.38 -18.07
CA LEU A 233 -8.07 5.10 -17.14
C LEU A 233 -7.96 6.60 -17.46
N VAL A 234 -7.96 6.99 -18.74
CA VAL A 234 -8.04 8.41 -19.13
C VAL A 234 -9.28 9.05 -18.52
N GLU A 235 -10.45 8.42 -18.63
CA GLU A 235 -11.68 8.95 -18.04
C GLU A 235 -11.63 9.02 -16.51
N VAL A 236 -10.94 8.09 -15.84
CA VAL A 236 -10.70 8.18 -14.39
C VAL A 236 -9.84 9.39 -14.05
N TYR A 237 -8.73 9.61 -14.77
CA TYR A 237 -7.83 10.74 -14.51
C TYR A 237 -8.49 12.11 -14.72
N LYS A 238 -9.49 12.23 -15.60
CA LYS A 238 -10.29 13.46 -15.73
C LYS A 238 -10.96 13.89 -14.43
N GLY A 239 -11.30 12.94 -13.57
CA GLY A 239 -11.86 13.20 -12.24
C GLY A 239 -10.83 13.53 -11.16
N ASN A 240 -9.53 13.35 -11.45
CA ASN A 240 -8.46 13.68 -10.52
C ASN A 240 -8.17 15.19 -10.54
N ARG A 241 -7.99 15.78 -9.36
CA ARG A 241 -7.82 17.24 -9.21
C ARG A 241 -6.50 17.77 -9.75
N PHE A 242 -5.45 16.94 -9.76
CA PHE A 242 -4.08 17.36 -10.00
C PHE A 242 -3.75 17.32 -11.48
N VAL A 243 -4.11 16.20 -12.14
CA VAL A 243 -3.82 15.99 -13.55
C VAL A 243 -5.03 16.26 -14.46
N GLY A 244 -6.25 15.94 -14.01
CA GLY A 244 -7.47 16.18 -14.79
C GLY A 244 -7.35 15.70 -16.24
N ASN A 245 -7.57 16.60 -17.20
CA ASN A 245 -7.52 16.29 -18.63
C ASN A 245 -6.10 16.18 -19.23
N SER A 246 -5.02 16.30 -18.43
CA SER A 246 -3.66 16.28 -18.96
C SER A 246 -3.14 14.88 -19.32
N VAL A 247 -3.80 13.83 -18.82
CA VAL A 247 -3.39 12.44 -19.06
C VAL A 247 -4.02 11.88 -20.33
N GLY A 248 -3.17 11.47 -21.28
CA GLY A 248 -3.58 10.76 -22.50
C GLY A 248 -3.25 9.27 -22.46
N GLU A 249 -3.79 8.51 -23.42
CA GLU A 249 -3.55 7.06 -23.51
C GLU A 249 -2.06 6.69 -23.65
N ALA A 250 -1.28 7.51 -24.36
CA ALA A 250 0.15 7.27 -24.56
C ALA A 250 0.93 7.24 -23.24
N ALA A 251 0.63 8.14 -22.29
CA ALA A 251 1.26 8.17 -20.98
C ALA A 251 0.96 6.88 -20.19
N ILE A 252 -0.31 6.47 -20.18
CA ILE A 252 -0.75 5.22 -19.54
C ILE A 252 -0.05 4.01 -20.18
N GLN A 253 -0.01 3.92 -21.51
CA GLN A 253 0.63 2.82 -22.22
C GLN A 253 2.13 2.73 -21.94
N ARG A 254 2.84 3.87 -21.84
CA ARG A 254 4.25 3.92 -21.45
C ARG A 254 4.46 3.41 -20.03
N ALA A 255 3.70 3.93 -19.06
CA ALA A 255 3.77 3.50 -17.67
C ALA A 255 3.50 1.98 -17.53
N HIS A 256 2.49 1.48 -18.24
CA HIS A 256 2.15 0.06 -18.29
C HIS A 256 3.24 -0.82 -18.90
N LEU A 257 3.92 -0.33 -19.95
CA LEU A 257 5.08 -1.00 -20.52
C LEU A 257 6.24 -1.06 -19.52
N VAL A 258 6.50 0.02 -18.78
CA VAL A 258 7.52 0.06 -17.72
C VAL A 258 7.20 -0.95 -16.62
N ALA A 259 5.99 -0.92 -16.07
CA ALA A 259 5.57 -1.84 -15.01
C ALA A 259 5.75 -3.31 -15.42
N ARG A 260 5.32 -3.67 -16.63
CA ARG A 260 5.50 -5.04 -17.18
C ARG A 260 6.98 -5.41 -17.27
N SER A 261 7.81 -4.49 -17.74
CA SER A 261 9.25 -4.72 -17.93
C SER A 261 9.98 -4.84 -16.59
N ALA A 262 9.63 -4.00 -15.61
CA ALA A 262 10.18 -4.02 -14.25
C ALA A 262 9.93 -5.39 -13.60
N VAL A 263 8.66 -5.77 -13.50
CA VAL A 263 8.24 -7.04 -12.90
C VAL A 263 8.89 -8.24 -13.58
N ALA A 264 8.98 -8.23 -14.92
CA ALA A 264 9.66 -9.30 -15.65
C ALA A 264 11.16 -9.39 -15.33
N ALA A 265 11.83 -8.24 -15.21
CA ALA A 265 13.25 -8.16 -14.88
C ALA A 265 13.52 -8.67 -13.44
N GLU A 266 12.74 -8.20 -12.46
CA GLU A 266 12.86 -8.63 -11.06
C GLU A 266 12.67 -10.15 -10.92
N ARG A 267 11.63 -10.69 -11.57
CA ARG A 267 11.35 -12.14 -11.56
C ARG A 267 12.50 -12.96 -12.10
N THR A 268 13.18 -12.44 -13.11
CA THR A 268 14.31 -13.11 -13.76
C THR A 268 15.58 -13.08 -12.88
N GLY A 269 15.82 -11.96 -12.19
CA GLY A 269 17.01 -11.78 -11.34
C GLY A 269 16.88 -12.31 -9.91
N ALA A 270 15.66 -12.53 -9.41
CA ALA A 270 15.39 -12.76 -7.98
C ALA A 270 16.14 -13.94 -7.36
N ALA A 271 16.28 -15.07 -8.08
CA ALA A 271 16.95 -16.25 -7.56
C ALA A 271 18.44 -16.03 -7.27
N ALA A 272 19.10 -15.15 -8.03
CA ALA A 272 20.48 -14.78 -7.77
C ALA A 272 20.57 -13.67 -6.71
N GLU A 273 19.67 -12.68 -6.80
CA GLU A 273 19.74 -11.50 -5.95
C GLU A 273 19.38 -11.77 -4.48
N ILE A 274 18.53 -12.76 -4.21
CA ILE A 274 18.18 -13.15 -2.84
C ILE A 274 19.40 -13.57 -2.01
N ILE A 275 20.48 -14.05 -2.64
CA ILE A 275 21.73 -14.42 -1.95
C ILE A 275 22.36 -13.19 -1.30
N ARG A 276 22.43 -12.06 -2.04
CA ARG A 276 22.96 -10.79 -1.53
C ARG A 276 22.11 -10.27 -0.38
N ILE A 277 20.80 -10.22 -0.57
CA ILE A 277 19.85 -9.67 0.41
C ILE A 277 19.87 -10.45 1.74
N ARG A 278 20.02 -11.78 1.69
CA ARG A 278 20.17 -12.60 2.91
C ARG A 278 21.38 -12.21 3.76
N ILE A 279 22.43 -11.67 3.13
CA ILE A 279 23.66 -11.26 3.81
C ILE A 279 23.57 -9.80 4.26
N THR A 280 23.09 -8.91 3.38
CA THR A 280 23.16 -7.46 3.63
C THR A 280 21.95 -6.90 4.36
N MET A 281 20.79 -7.58 4.30
CA MET A 281 19.53 -7.11 4.89
C MET A 281 18.76 -8.22 5.65
N PRO A 282 19.40 -8.88 6.64
CA PRO A 282 18.81 -10.01 7.34
C PRO A 282 17.53 -9.69 8.13
N TRP A 283 17.42 -8.49 8.69
CA TRP A 283 16.23 -8.02 9.41
C TRP A 283 15.09 -7.75 8.43
N LEU A 284 15.34 -7.03 7.33
CA LEU A 284 14.33 -6.83 6.28
C LEU A 284 13.77 -8.18 5.84
N ARG A 285 14.64 -9.09 5.41
CA ARG A 285 14.22 -10.42 4.92
C ARG A 285 13.48 -11.21 6.00
N GLY A 286 13.94 -11.17 7.25
CA GLY A 286 13.32 -11.89 8.37
C GLY A 286 11.97 -11.32 8.82
N ASN A 287 11.69 -10.04 8.55
CA ASN A 287 10.48 -9.35 9.00
C ASN A 287 9.54 -8.96 7.86
N TYR A 288 9.98 -9.05 6.60
CA TYR A 288 9.25 -8.62 5.40
C TYR A 288 7.78 -9.07 5.40
N PHE A 289 7.55 -10.34 5.75
CA PHE A 289 6.21 -10.92 5.69
C PHE A 289 5.36 -10.57 6.91
N ALA A 290 5.85 -10.83 8.12
CA ALA A 290 5.05 -10.79 9.36
C ALA A 290 5.35 -9.60 10.28
N GLY A 291 6.36 -8.80 9.96
CA GLY A 291 6.77 -7.64 10.74
C GLY A 291 5.81 -6.45 10.63
N PRO A 292 5.98 -5.43 11.48
CA PRO A 292 5.23 -4.17 11.42
C PRO A 292 5.32 -3.54 10.02
N GLY A 293 4.18 -3.22 9.39
CA GLY A 293 4.14 -2.66 8.03
C GLY A 293 4.57 -3.61 6.92
N GLY A 294 4.90 -4.86 7.25
CA GLY A 294 5.17 -5.92 6.29
C GLY A 294 3.88 -6.45 5.65
N VAL A 295 4.02 -7.46 4.80
CA VAL A 295 2.93 -7.97 3.94
C VAL A 295 1.65 -8.28 4.70
N VAL A 296 1.76 -9.01 5.81
CA VAL A 296 0.61 -9.45 6.61
C VAL A 296 -0.03 -8.28 7.35
N ASP A 297 0.77 -7.37 7.92
CA ASP A 297 0.26 -6.26 8.71
C ASP A 297 -0.50 -5.27 7.83
N SER A 298 0.13 -4.82 6.74
CA SER A 298 -0.48 -3.93 5.75
C SER A 298 -1.65 -4.60 5.03
N GLY A 299 -1.54 -5.90 4.71
CA GLY A 299 -2.62 -6.65 4.08
C GLY A 299 -3.90 -6.73 4.92
N TYR A 300 -3.81 -6.82 6.26
CA TYR A 300 -4.99 -6.71 7.11
C TYR A 300 -5.61 -5.31 7.07
N MET A 301 -4.80 -4.24 6.98
CA MET A 301 -5.30 -2.87 6.81
C MET A 301 -5.99 -2.72 5.45
N VAL A 302 -5.41 -3.28 4.38
CA VAL A 302 -6.02 -3.36 3.05
C VAL A 302 -7.36 -4.10 3.08
N THR A 303 -7.47 -5.17 3.87
CA THR A 303 -8.73 -5.94 4.02
C THR A 303 -9.87 -5.04 4.51
N GLY A 304 -9.63 -4.30 5.60
CA GLY A 304 -10.63 -3.38 6.14
C GLY A 304 -10.98 -2.23 5.19
N MET A 305 -10.03 -1.81 4.35
CA MET A 305 -10.31 -0.87 3.28
C MET A 305 -11.19 -1.52 2.20
N TYR A 306 -10.85 -2.71 1.70
CA TYR A 306 -11.63 -3.43 0.69
C TYR A 306 -13.09 -3.59 1.08
N GLU A 307 -13.38 -3.98 2.33
CA GLU A 307 -14.75 -4.07 2.83
C GLU A 307 -15.49 -2.73 2.73
N GLN A 308 -14.84 -1.62 3.08
CA GLN A 308 -15.42 -0.28 3.00
C GLN A 308 -15.74 0.13 1.56
N TRP A 309 -14.78 -0.03 0.65
CA TRP A 309 -14.95 0.35 -0.76
C TRP A 309 -15.97 -0.53 -1.47
N TRP A 310 -16.06 -1.82 -1.09
CA TRP A 310 -17.09 -2.71 -1.62
C TRP A 310 -18.49 -2.28 -1.21
N GLN A 311 -18.70 -1.99 0.08
CA GLN A 311 -19.98 -1.44 0.57
C GLN A 311 -20.36 -0.17 -0.19
N MET A 312 -19.38 0.70 -0.45
CA MET A 312 -19.58 1.91 -1.26
C MET A 312 -19.98 1.61 -2.70
N LEU A 313 -19.32 0.66 -3.35
CA LEU A 313 -19.62 0.29 -4.74
C LEU A 313 -21.03 -0.29 -4.87
N VAL A 314 -21.41 -1.17 -3.95
CA VAL A 314 -22.67 -1.94 -4.03
C VAL A 314 -23.86 -1.30 -3.32
N ALA A 315 -23.74 -0.17 -2.63
CA ALA A 315 -24.96 0.53 -2.22
C ALA A 315 -25.59 1.28 -3.39
N GLN A 316 -26.89 1.50 -3.29
CA GLN A 316 -27.66 2.28 -4.26
C GLN A 316 -27.09 3.71 -4.37
N ALA A 317 -27.32 4.35 -5.52
CA ALA A 317 -26.72 5.64 -5.85
C ALA A 317 -27.38 6.84 -5.15
N ASP A 318 -28.50 6.63 -4.47
CA ASP A 318 -29.37 7.63 -3.88
C ASP A 318 -29.01 7.96 -2.42
N GLY A 319 -28.40 9.13 -2.21
CA GLY A 319 -28.39 9.82 -0.91
C GLY A 319 -27.67 9.14 0.27
N HIS A 320 -27.22 7.90 0.14
CA HIS A 320 -26.53 7.17 1.19
C HIS A 320 -25.20 7.84 1.54
N ILE A 321 -25.13 8.36 2.77
CA ILE A 321 -23.90 8.88 3.37
C ILE A 321 -23.12 7.70 3.93
N PHE A 322 -22.01 7.35 3.27
CA PHE A 322 -21.10 6.33 3.76
C PHE A 322 -20.16 6.92 4.81
N SER A 323 -20.40 6.58 6.08
CA SER A 323 -19.44 6.86 7.13
C SER A 323 -18.13 6.11 6.85
N PRO A 324 -16.97 6.76 7.04
CA PRO A 324 -15.70 6.05 7.00
C PRO A 324 -15.59 5.04 8.15
N GLN A 325 -14.66 4.08 8.00
CA GLN A 325 -14.27 3.16 9.07
C GLN A 325 -12.75 3.14 9.24
N ILE A 326 -12.32 2.72 10.43
CA ILE A 326 -10.92 2.39 10.69
C ILE A 326 -10.65 1.04 10.04
N ALA A 327 -9.82 1.04 9.01
CA ALA A 327 -9.41 -0.14 8.23
C ALA A 327 -8.35 -0.97 8.97
N GLY A 328 -7.56 -0.34 9.83
CA GLY A 328 -6.62 -1.05 10.70
C GLY A 328 -5.92 -0.13 11.69
N VAL A 329 -5.16 -0.74 12.60
CA VAL A 329 -4.41 -0.03 13.64
C VAL A 329 -3.07 -0.71 13.88
N TYR A 330 -2.09 0.09 14.26
CA TYR A 330 -0.85 -0.38 14.84
C TYR A 330 -0.58 0.35 16.16
N PRO A 331 -0.17 -0.35 17.23
CA PRO A 331 -0.13 -1.82 17.34
C PRO A 331 -1.51 -2.45 17.17
N LYS A 332 -1.55 -3.72 16.77
CA LYS A 332 -2.80 -4.49 16.67
C LYS A 332 -3.51 -4.52 18.03
N ASN A 333 -4.83 -4.59 18.01
CA ASN A 333 -5.61 -4.72 19.24
C ASN A 333 -5.20 -5.99 20.01
N GLY A 334 -4.85 -5.83 21.28
CA GLY A 334 -4.36 -6.91 22.14
C GLY A 334 -2.88 -7.28 21.94
N ALA A 335 -2.12 -6.53 21.14
CA ALA A 335 -0.68 -6.73 21.01
C ALA A 335 0.02 -6.59 22.37
N ARG A 336 1.05 -7.41 22.59
CA ARG A 336 1.82 -7.47 23.83
C ARG A 336 3.31 -7.37 23.52
N ASN A 337 4.11 -7.18 24.58
CA ASN A 337 5.58 -7.11 24.49
C ASN A 337 6.05 -6.00 23.55
N LEU A 338 5.36 -4.86 23.55
CA LEU A 338 5.71 -3.76 22.67
C LEU A 338 6.82 -2.88 23.23
N PRO A 339 7.63 -2.25 22.37
CA PRO A 339 8.68 -1.36 22.80
C PRO A 339 8.13 -0.20 23.64
N THR A 340 8.96 0.31 24.55
CA THR A 340 8.61 1.44 25.41
C THR A 340 9.22 2.75 24.92
N GLN A 341 10.36 2.69 24.23
CA GLN A 341 11.08 3.88 23.79
C GLN A 341 10.56 4.34 22.42
N ILE A 342 9.69 5.34 22.41
CA ILE A 342 8.98 5.77 21.19
C ILE A 342 9.97 6.15 20.09
N LYS A 343 10.97 6.97 20.45
CA LYS A 343 11.93 7.49 19.47
C LYS A 343 13.06 6.51 19.18
N GLN A 344 13.64 5.92 20.22
CA GLN A 344 14.80 5.02 20.08
C GLN A 344 14.44 3.75 19.31
N ASP A 345 13.28 3.15 19.60
CA ASP A 345 12.84 1.92 18.94
C ASP A 345 12.05 2.20 17.66
N ASN A 346 11.94 3.48 17.26
CA ASN A 346 11.15 3.95 16.13
C ASN A 346 9.70 3.40 16.19
N PHE A 347 9.17 3.32 17.41
CA PHE A 347 7.88 2.71 17.71
C PHE A 347 6.77 3.72 17.43
N ARG A 348 5.80 3.31 16.60
CA ARG A 348 4.70 4.16 16.17
C ARG A 348 3.38 3.65 16.69
N ILE A 349 2.43 4.57 16.85
CA ILE A 349 1.03 4.28 17.13
C ILE A 349 0.21 5.00 16.07
N TYR A 350 -0.65 4.28 15.35
CA TYR A 350 -1.52 4.88 14.36
C TYR A 350 -2.79 4.07 14.11
N ALA A 351 -3.75 4.74 13.49
CA ALA A 351 -4.91 4.15 12.86
C ALA A 351 -4.91 4.48 11.37
N VAL A 352 -5.39 3.55 10.57
CA VAL A 352 -5.58 3.73 9.12
C VAL A 352 -7.08 3.79 8.88
N MET A 353 -7.54 4.87 8.27
CA MET A 353 -8.93 5.00 7.85
C MET A 353 -9.07 4.45 6.44
N GLY A 354 -10.15 3.73 6.13
CA GLY A 354 -10.34 3.17 4.78
C GLY A 354 -10.64 4.20 3.70
N ARG A 355 -10.68 5.50 4.05
CA ARG A 355 -10.78 6.66 3.15
C ARG A 355 -9.88 7.78 3.68
N ASN A 356 -9.57 8.74 2.83
CA ASN A 356 -8.73 9.87 3.17
C ASN A 356 -9.27 10.64 4.39
N VAL A 357 -8.39 10.91 5.35
CA VAL A 357 -8.72 11.64 6.57
C VAL A 357 -8.81 13.14 6.34
N GLN A 358 -9.78 13.80 6.98
CA GLN A 358 -9.82 15.25 7.07
C GLN A 358 -8.85 15.72 8.17
N PRO A 359 -7.76 16.44 7.85
CA PRO A 359 -6.72 16.79 8.83
C PRO A 359 -7.24 17.58 10.02
N ALA A 360 -8.12 18.55 9.76
CA ALA A 360 -8.70 19.40 10.80
C ALA A 360 -9.55 18.62 11.83
N SER A 361 -10.02 17.42 11.48
CA SER A 361 -10.79 16.56 12.38
C SER A 361 -9.93 15.75 13.34
N VAL A 362 -8.61 15.71 13.14
CA VAL A 362 -7.65 14.99 13.98
C VAL A 362 -6.98 15.97 14.94
N ASN A 363 -7.33 15.85 16.23
CA ASN A 363 -6.83 16.69 17.31
C ASN A 363 -6.89 15.96 18.65
N THR A 364 -6.42 16.61 19.72
CA THR A 364 -6.35 16.02 21.07
C THR A 364 -7.71 15.74 21.70
N GLN A 365 -8.81 16.24 21.11
CA GLN A 365 -10.17 15.92 21.53
C GLN A 365 -10.71 14.67 20.83
N THR A 366 -10.27 14.39 19.61
CA THR A 366 -10.78 13.28 18.78
C THR A 366 -9.89 12.04 18.79
N VAL A 367 -8.60 12.19 19.05
CA VAL A 367 -7.64 11.07 19.17
C VAL A 367 -6.96 11.13 20.53
N LYS A 368 -7.14 10.08 21.33
CA LYS A 368 -6.66 10.04 22.72
C LYS A 368 -6.04 8.70 23.07
N MET A 369 -5.11 8.73 24.02
CA MET A 369 -4.58 7.55 24.68
C MET A 369 -4.86 7.62 26.18
N PHE A 370 -5.15 6.48 26.79
CA PHE A 370 -5.36 6.31 28.21
C PHE A 370 -4.47 5.18 28.73
N ASN A 371 -3.99 5.30 29.97
CA ASN A 371 -3.36 4.19 30.66
C ASN A 371 -4.41 3.22 31.23
N GLU A 372 -3.95 2.14 31.88
CA GLU A 372 -4.81 1.10 32.45
C GLU A 372 -5.75 1.59 33.57
N LYS A 373 -5.48 2.79 34.14
CA LYS A 373 -6.30 3.43 35.16
C LYS A 373 -7.30 4.44 34.58
N GLY A 374 -7.40 4.53 33.25
CA GLY A 374 -8.26 5.49 32.56
C GLY A 374 -7.75 6.94 32.60
N LYS A 375 -6.49 7.18 33.01
CA LYS A 375 -5.88 8.51 32.98
C LYS A 375 -5.41 8.83 31.55
N PRO A 376 -5.71 10.02 31.00
CA PRO A 376 -5.18 10.44 29.71
C PRO A 376 -3.65 10.45 29.71
N VAL A 377 -3.04 9.95 28.64
CA VAL A 377 -1.61 10.08 28.37
C VAL A 377 -1.42 11.24 27.40
N ALA A 378 -0.51 12.16 27.75
CA ALA A 378 -0.20 13.32 26.92
C ALA A 378 0.49 12.88 25.62
N GLY A 379 0.13 13.52 24.51
CA GLY A 379 0.66 13.21 23.19
C GLY A 379 -0.02 14.02 22.10
N LYS A 380 0.53 13.90 20.89
CA LYS A 380 0.19 14.72 19.72
C LYS A 380 -0.38 13.83 18.61
N PRO A 381 -1.67 13.99 18.28
CA PRO A 381 -2.24 13.44 17.05
C PRO A 381 -1.73 14.18 15.82
N SER A 382 -1.49 13.46 14.73
CA SER A 382 -1.16 14.03 13.42
C SER A 382 -1.69 13.15 12.28
N VAL A 383 -1.62 13.63 11.04
CA VAL A 383 -2.04 12.89 9.84
C VAL A 383 -0.91 12.80 8.83
N GLY A 384 -0.81 11.66 8.16
CA GLY A 384 0.11 11.39 7.06
C GLY A 384 1.60 11.52 7.38
N ILE A 385 2.40 11.08 6.42
CA ILE A 385 3.86 11.25 6.37
C ILE A 385 4.31 12.05 5.13
N TYR A 386 3.46 12.16 4.11
CA TYR A 386 3.72 12.87 2.84
C TYR A 386 2.66 13.97 2.59
N ASP A 387 1.59 13.65 1.85
CA ASP A 387 0.46 14.55 1.63
C ASP A 387 -0.56 14.44 2.76
N ARG A 388 -0.50 15.42 3.65
CA ARG A 388 -1.43 15.55 4.78
C ARG A 388 -2.88 15.66 4.34
N GLU A 389 -3.15 16.13 3.13
CA GLU A 389 -4.50 16.35 2.62
C GLU A 389 -5.12 15.11 1.96
N HIS A 390 -4.37 14.03 1.70
CA HIS A 390 -4.92 12.86 0.99
C HIS A 390 -4.50 11.52 1.59
N THR A 391 -3.91 11.55 2.78
CA THR A 391 -3.52 10.39 3.57
C THR A 391 -4.70 9.64 4.20
N HIS A 392 -4.50 8.34 4.42
CA HIS A 392 -5.35 7.45 5.21
C HIS A 392 -4.94 7.38 6.69
N LEU A 393 -3.71 7.81 7.00
CA LEU A 393 -3.04 7.55 8.27
C LEU A 393 -3.27 8.65 9.31
N ILE A 394 -3.61 8.20 10.52
CA ILE A 394 -3.75 9.01 11.74
C ILE A 394 -2.70 8.51 12.73
N ARG A 395 -1.70 9.32 13.05
CA ARG A 395 -0.65 9.00 14.01
C ARG A 395 -0.95 9.59 15.38
N PHE A 396 -0.52 8.90 16.43
CA PHE A 396 -0.45 9.45 17.79
C PHE A 396 0.97 9.28 18.34
N GLU A 397 1.61 10.38 18.72
CA GLU A 397 2.93 10.37 19.34
C GLU A 397 2.81 10.76 20.83
N PRO A 398 3.02 9.84 21.78
CA PRO A 398 3.11 10.19 23.20
C PRO A 398 4.24 11.19 23.47
N ASP A 399 4.05 12.13 24.37
CA ASP A 399 5.07 13.15 24.69
C ASP A 399 6.28 12.56 25.43
N THR A 400 6.10 11.41 26.08
CA THR A 400 7.13 10.67 26.82
C THR A 400 7.08 9.19 26.49
N ASP A 401 8.19 8.50 26.72
CA ASP A 401 8.25 7.04 26.60
C ASP A 401 7.21 6.34 27.48
N LEU A 402 6.78 5.16 27.02
CA LEU A 402 5.78 4.37 27.70
C LEU A 402 6.39 3.64 28.89
N ILE A 403 5.56 3.33 29.88
CA ILE A 403 5.99 2.62 31.08
C ILE A 403 6.00 1.11 30.78
N PRO A 404 7.08 0.38 31.13
CA PRO A 404 7.17 -1.07 30.92
C PRO A 404 6.10 -1.86 31.70
N GLY A 405 5.49 -2.87 31.08
CA GLY A 405 4.50 -3.76 31.69
C GLY A 405 3.11 -3.12 31.90
N HIS A 406 2.80 -2.05 31.19
CA HIS A 406 1.53 -1.34 31.28
C HIS A 406 0.67 -1.53 30.03
N THR A 407 -0.65 -1.44 30.23
CA THR A 407 -1.62 -1.47 29.12
C THR A 407 -2.05 -0.06 28.77
N TYR A 408 -2.03 0.25 27.48
CA TYR A 408 -2.51 1.51 26.92
C TYR A 408 -3.73 1.26 26.05
N THR A 409 -4.70 2.16 26.14
CA THR A 409 -5.93 2.13 25.33
C THR A 409 -6.01 3.38 24.48
N MET A 410 -6.11 3.19 23.18
CA MET A 410 -6.31 4.25 22.20
C MET A 410 -7.80 4.42 21.90
N LEU A 411 -8.20 5.66 21.62
CA LEU A 411 -9.55 6.06 21.23
C LEU A 411 -9.49 6.97 20.00
N ILE A 412 -10.13 6.56 18.91
CA ILE A 412 -10.56 7.46 17.83
C ILE A 412 -12.06 7.74 18.02
N SER A 413 -12.42 8.98 18.31
CA SER A 413 -13.82 9.36 18.51
C SER A 413 -14.56 9.54 17.18
N THR A 414 -15.88 9.63 17.23
CA THR A 414 -16.72 9.95 16.06
C THR A 414 -16.51 11.38 15.52
N GLY A 415 -15.69 12.20 16.19
CA GLY A 415 -15.31 13.51 15.69
C GLY A 415 -14.30 13.47 14.53
N VAL A 416 -13.60 12.34 14.33
CA VAL A 416 -12.75 12.13 13.15
C VAL A 416 -13.63 11.92 11.91
N LYS A 417 -13.23 12.58 10.82
CA LYS A 417 -13.98 12.65 9.56
C LYS A 417 -13.14 12.29 8.35
N ASP A 418 -13.80 11.83 7.30
CA ASP A 418 -13.21 11.75 5.96
C ASP A 418 -13.17 13.12 5.27
N LYS A 419 -12.48 13.16 4.13
CA LYS A 419 -12.34 14.35 3.28
C LYS A 419 -13.67 14.94 2.77
N GLN A 420 -14.74 14.17 2.77
CA GLN A 420 -16.08 14.64 2.43
C GLN A 420 -16.88 15.12 3.67
N GLY A 421 -16.22 15.20 4.84
CA GLY A 421 -16.78 15.70 6.09
C GLY A 421 -17.64 14.68 6.84
N ARG A 422 -17.61 13.40 6.45
CA ARG A 422 -18.44 12.34 7.05
C ARG A 422 -17.74 11.78 8.27
N ALA A 423 -18.47 11.70 9.38
CA ALA A 423 -17.98 11.18 10.66
C ALA A 423 -17.97 9.65 10.70
N LEU A 424 -17.05 9.09 11.49
CA LEU A 424 -17.10 7.67 11.87
C LEU A 424 -18.46 7.36 12.52
N LYS A 425 -19.03 6.19 12.19
CA LYS A 425 -20.33 5.75 12.75
C LYS A 425 -20.27 5.47 14.26
N LYS A 426 -19.13 4.97 14.73
CA LYS A 426 -18.85 4.68 16.14
C LYS A 426 -17.39 5.00 16.44
N ALA A 427 -17.09 5.29 17.70
CA ALA A 427 -15.72 5.40 18.14
C ALA A 427 -14.99 4.06 17.97
N TYR A 428 -13.71 4.13 17.65
CA TYR A 428 -12.83 2.97 17.55
C TYR A 428 -11.89 2.93 18.75
N VAL A 429 -11.83 1.79 19.43
CA VAL A 429 -11.03 1.60 20.65
C VAL A 429 -10.20 0.34 20.48
N TRP A 430 -8.91 0.45 20.75
CA TRP A 430 -8.02 -0.70 20.83
C TRP A 430 -7.01 -0.52 21.95
N ARG A 431 -6.44 -1.63 22.41
CA ARG A 431 -5.46 -1.64 23.49
C ARG A 431 -4.22 -2.43 23.12
N PHE A 432 -3.13 -2.14 23.80
CA PHE A 432 -1.88 -2.88 23.67
C PHE A 432 -1.07 -2.82 24.97
N GLU A 433 -0.14 -3.75 25.14
CA GLU A 433 0.67 -3.93 26.34
C GLU A 433 2.16 -3.78 26.02
N THR A 434 2.86 -2.95 26.79
CA THR A 434 4.31 -2.77 26.67
C THR A 434 5.06 -3.95 27.27
N GLN A 435 6.28 -4.18 26.79
CA GLN A 435 7.19 -5.17 27.36
C GLN A 435 7.41 -4.91 28.85
N ALA A 436 7.52 -5.99 29.63
CA ALA A 436 7.88 -5.89 31.04
C ALA A 436 9.26 -5.26 31.21
N LEU A 437 9.51 -4.66 32.38
CA LEU A 437 10.83 -4.18 32.73
C LEU A 437 11.82 -5.36 32.65
N GLN A 438 12.79 -5.28 31.74
CA GLN A 438 13.89 -6.24 31.75
C GLN A 438 14.72 -6.01 33.00
N GLN A 439 14.71 -6.97 33.92
CA GLN A 439 15.69 -7.00 34.99
C GLN A 439 17.04 -7.35 34.36
N ALA A 440 18.05 -6.50 34.55
CA ALA A 440 19.40 -6.82 34.11
C ALA A 440 19.80 -8.18 34.70
N ALA A 441 20.21 -9.12 33.85
CA ALA A 441 20.81 -10.37 34.30
C ALA A 441 22.01 -10.00 35.18
N ARG A 442 21.96 -10.44 36.44
CA ARG A 442 22.99 -10.16 37.44
C ARG A 442 24.29 -10.88 37.14
#